data_AF-A0A353EBJ4-F1
#
_entry.id   AF-A0A353EBJ4-F1
#
_cell.length_a   1.000
_cell.length_b   1.000
_cell.length_c   1.000
_cell.angle_alpha   90.00
_cell.angle_beta   90.00
_cell.angle_gamma   90.00
#
_symmetry.space_group_name_H-M   'P 1'
#
loop_
_entity.id
_entity.type
_entity.pdbx_description
1 polymer ?
#
loop_
_entity_poly.entity_id
_entity_poly.type
_entity_poly.pdbx_seq_one_letter_code
_entity_poly.pdbx_strand_id
1 'polypeptide(L)' 'MAIRIKARQNESAGQMLRRFKKLCEKENLTKDVKKRQYFEKPSERRRRARRKAESRRLREQSFVASRNR' A
#
# COMPACT_ATOMS: atom_id res chain seq x y z
N MET A 1 -4.01 -2.94 -11.86
CA MET A 1 -5.39 -2.58 -11.48
C MET A 1 -5.62 -1.12 -11.78
N ALA A 2 -6.69 -0.79 -12.50
CA ALA A 2 -7.09 0.59 -12.76
C ALA A 2 -8.00 1.07 -11.64
N ILE A 3 -7.64 2.18 -10.99
CA ILE A 3 -8.50 2.83 -10.00
C ILE A 3 -9.65 3.49 -10.75
N ARG A 4 -10.87 2.98 -10.58
CA ARG A 4 -12.08 3.55 -11.17
C ARG A 4 -12.91 4.21 -10.09
N ILE A 5 -13.30 5.46 -10.31
CA ILE A 5 -14.22 6.20 -9.44
C ILE A 5 -15.38 6.73 -10.28
N LYS A 6 -16.59 6.57 -9.79
CA LYS A 6 -17.80 7.15 -10.38
C LYS A 6 -18.33 8.25 -9.47
N ALA A 7 -18.84 9.32 -10.08
CA ALA A 7 -19.55 10.37 -9.36
C ALA A 7 -20.82 9.78 -8.73
N ARG A 8 -21.16 10.24 -7.53
CA ARG A 8 -22.43 9.93 -6.86
C ARG A 8 -23.32 11.17 -6.95
N GLN A 9 -24.64 10.97 -6.98
CA GLN A 9 -25.61 12.07 -7.18
C GLN A 9 -25.53 13.17 -6.10
N ASN A 10 -25.13 12.83 -4.87
CA ASN A 10 -25.05 13.77 -3.74
C ASN A 10 -23.61 14.10 -3.30
N GLU A 11 -22.62 13.99 -4.19
CA GLU A 11 -21.23 14.35 -3.86
C GLU A 11 -20.78 15.63 -4.55
N SER A 12 -20.10 16.49 -3.79
CA SER A 12 -19.33 17.60 -4.36
C SER A 12 -18.03 17.10 -4.99
N ALA A 13 -17.47 17.86 -5.94
CA ALA A 13 -16.19 17.54 -6.58
C ALA A 13 -15.06 17.31 -5.55
N GLY A 14 -15.04 18.08 -4.45
CA GLY A 14 -14.06 17.92 -3.38
C GLY A 14 -14.18 16.59 -2.63
N GLN A 15 -15.40 16.10 -2.39
CA GLN A 15 -15.62 14.80 -1.76
C GLN A 15 -15.17 13.65 -2.67
N MET A 16 -15.42 13.75 -3.97
CA MET A 16 -14.95 12.79 -4.95
C MET A 16 -13.42 12.69 -4.97
N LEU A 17 -12.71 13.82 -4.96
CA LEU A 17 -11.23 13.86 -4.92
C LEU A 17 -10.67 13.22 -3.65
N ARG A 18 -11.31 13.45 -2.49
CA ARG A 18 -10.89 12.82 -1.22
C ARG A 18 -11.01 11.29 -1.28
N ARG A 19 -12.09 10.76 -1.85
CA ARG A 19 -12.27 9.31 -2.04
C ARG A 19 -11.25 8.76 -3.02
N PHE A 20 -10.98 9.45 -4.12
CA PHE A 20 -9.96 9.06 -5.08
C PHE A 20 -8.58 8.95 -4.41
N LYS A 21 -8.19 9.96 -3.62
CA LYS A 21 -6.94 9.94 -2.86
C LYS A 21 -6.88 8.75 -1.89
N LYS A 22 -7.98 8.49 -1.16
CA LYS A 22 -8.08 7.31 -0.27
C LYS A 22 -7.94 5.99 -1.02
N LEU A 23 -8.52 5.87 -2.21
CA LEU A 23 -8.38 4.66 -3.04
C LEU A 23 -6.94 4.48 -3.52
N CYS A 24 -6.27 5.55 -3.96
CA CYS A 24 -4.84 5.52 -4.33
C CYS A 24 -3.94 5.09 -3.16
N GLU A 25 -4.24 5.57 -1.95
CA GLU A 25 -3.51 5.19 -0.73
C GLU A 25 -3.75 3.72 -0.36
N LYS A 26 -5.00 3.25 -0.46
CA LYS A 26 -5.38 1.85 -0.19
C LYS A 26 -4.68 0.89 -1.13
N GLU A 27 -4.67 1.20 -2.42
CA GLU A 27 -3.98 0.41 -3.44
C GLU A 27 -2.45 0.55 -3.39
N ASN A 28 -1.90 1.35 -2.46
CA ASN A 28 -0.48 1.64 -2.34
C ASN A 28 0.17 2.11 -3.66
N LEU A 29 -0.61 2.74 -4.54
CA LEU A 29 -0.20 3.09 -5.91
C LEU A 29 1.11 3.89 -5.91
N THR A 30 1.21 4.89 -5.04
CA THR A 30 2.41 5.73 -4.92
C THR A 30 3.66 4.93 -4.54
N LYS A 31 3.53 3.89 -3.72
CA LYS A 31 4.66 3.02 -3.34
C LYS A 31 5.07 2.13 -4.50
N ASP A 32 4.11 1.63 -5.26
CA ASP A 32 4.39 0.79 -6.42
C ASP A 32 5.04 1.56 -7.56
N VAL A 33 4.61 2.81 -7.80
CA VAL A 33 5.27 3.72 -8.75
C VAL A 33 6.72 3.94 -8.34
N LYS A 34 6.98 4.31 -7.08
CA LYS A 34 8.35 4.49 -6.55
C LYS A 34 9.19 3.21 -6.62
N LYS A 35 8.58 2.04 -6.44
CA LYS A 35 9.29 0.75 -6.52
C LYS A 35 9.67 0.41 -7.97
N ARG A 36 8.86 0.80 -8.94
CA ARG A 36 9.04 0.49 -10.37
C ARG A 36 9.74 1.60 -11.16
N GLN A 37 10.02 2.74 -10.54
CA GLN A 37 10.63 3.90 -11.19
C GLN A 37 12.02 3.61 -11.79
N TYR A 38 12.74 2.60 -11.27
CA TYR A 38 14.04 2.18 -11.78
C TYR A 38 14.07 0.66 -12.00
N PHE A 39 14.94 0.22 -12.90
CA PHE A 39 15.20 -1.21 -13.06
C PHE A 39 15.80 -1.77 -11.77
N GLU A 40 15.18 -2.84 -11.31
CA GLU A 40 15.66 -3.57 -10.16
C GLU A 40 16.07 -4.99 -10.58
N LYS A 41 17.34 -5.32 -10.32
CA LYS A 41 17.86 -6.67 -10.55
C LYS A 41 16.98 -7.74 -9.86
N PRO A 42 16.72 -8.90 -10.49
CA PRO A 42 15.88 -9.94 -9.91
C PRO A 42 16.37 -10.45 -8.54
N SER A 43 17.69 -10.47 -8.30
CA SER A 43 18.28 -10.81 -7.00
C SER A 43 17.89 -9.83 -5.90
N GLU A 44 18.00 -8.54 -6.18
CA GLU A 44 17.60 -7.47 -5.26
C GLU A 44 16.10 -7.50 -4.96
N ARG A 45 15.29 -7.83 -5.97
CA ARG A 45 13.84 -7.97 -5.80
C ARG A 45 13.50 -9.07 -4.82
N ARG A 46 14.14 -10.24 -4.97
CA ARG A 46 14.01 -11.38 -4.05
C ARG A 46 14.50 -11.02 -2.65
N ARG A 47 15.64 -10.34 -2.54
CA ARG A 47 16.23 -9.89 -1.28
C ARG A 47 15.30 -8.93 -0.52
N ARG A 48 14.70 -7.96 -1.21
CA ARG A 48 13.71 -7.05 -0.60
C ARG A 48 12.45 -7.79 -0.16
N ALA A 49 11.97 -8.74 -0.97
CA ALA A 49 10.79 -9.53 -0.62
C ALA A 49 10.99 -10.32 0.68
N ARG A 50 12.15 -10.95 0.84
CA ARG A 50 12.52 -11.69 2.06
C ARG A 50 12.56 -10.77 3.29
N ARG A 51 13.27 -9.64 3.22
CA ARG A 51 13.33 -8.65 4.32
C ARG A 51 11.94 -8.14 4.69
N LYS A 52 11.08 -7.85 3.71
CA LYS A 52 9.70 -7.39 3.96
C LYS A 52 8.87 -8.45 4.69
N ALA A 53 9.05 -9.73 4.37
CA ALA A 53 8.37 -10.83 5.05
C ALA A 53 8.85 -10.99 6.50
N GLU A 54 10.17 -10.91 6.73
CA GLU A 54 10.76 -10.93 8.07
C GLU A 54 10.25 -9.77 8.93
N SER A 55 10.30 -8.53 8.42
CA SER A 55 9.78 -7.36 9.14
C SER A 55 8.29 -7.46 9.45
N ARG A 56 7.49 -8.06 8.56
CA ARG A 56 6.07 -8.30 8.80
C ARG A 56 5.85 -9.29 9.95
N ARG A 57 6.58 -10.41 9.96
CA ARG A 57 6.52 -11.42 11.03
C ARG A 57 6.89 -10.83 12.38
N LEU A 58 7.97 -10.05 12.45
CA LEU A 58 8.41 -9.39 13.69
C LEU A 58 7.34 -8.44 14.24
N ARG A 59 6.69 -7.66 13.36
CA ARG A 59 5.61 -6.75 13.76
C ARG A 59 4.35 -7.50 14.24
N GLU A 60 4.03 -8.62 13.61
CA GLU A 60 2.92 -9.48 14.04
C GLU A 60 3.21 -10.11 15.41
N GLN A 61 4.43 -10.62 15.62
CA GLN A 61 4.88 -11.16 16.91
C GLN A 61 4.87 -10.09 18.02
N SER A 62 5.37 -8.88 17.75
CA SER A 62 5.35 -7.79 18.71
C SER A 62 3.92 -7.39 19.10
N PHE A 63 3.00 -7.40 18.13
CA PHE A 63 1.58 -7.10 18.36
C PHE A 63 0.90 -8.16 19.24
N VAL A 64 1.15 -9.45 18.99
CA VAL A 64 0.64 -10.54 19.82
C VAL A 64 1.21 -10.47 21.24
N ALA A 65 2.52 -10.21 21.37
CA ALA A 65 3.17 -10.07 22.67
C ALA A 65 2.70 -8.85 23.48
N SER A 66 2.22 -7.79 22.81
CA SER A 66 1.58 -6.65 23.48
C SER A 66 0.11 -6.89 23.84
N ARG A 67 -0.56 -7.87 23.21
CA ARG A 67 -1.97 -8.18 23.44
C ARG A 67 -2.19 -9.18 24.57
N ASN A 68 -1.18 -10.03 24.83
CA ASN A 68 -1.17 -11.01 25.92
C ASN A 68 -0.55 -10.45 27.23
N ARG A 69 -0.29 -9.15 27.29
CA ARG A 69 0.06 -8.41 28.51
C ARG A 69 -1.13 -7.56 28.92
#